data_AF-A0AA38LC01-F1
#
_entry.id   AF-A0AA38LC01-F1
#
_cell.length_a   1.000
_cell.length_b   1.000
_cell.length_c   1.000
_cell.angle_alpha   90.00
_cell.angle_beta   90.00
_cell.angle_gamma   90.00
#
_symmetry.space_group_name_H-M   'P 1'
#
loop_
_entity.id
_entity.type
_entity.pdbx_description
1 polymer ?
#
loop_
_entity_poly.entity_id
_entity_poly.type
_entity_poly.pdbx_seq_one_letter_code
_entity_poly.pdbx_strand_id
1 'polypeptide(L)'
;KGYKVIMTTSLSSDVPVGYFSWAEYDIMAPLQPKTEKAFAAAFISNCGAHNFRLQAIEKLQTLHIPVDSYGACHRNHDGRVDKVEALKRYKFSLAFENSNEEDYVTEKFFQSLVA
;
A
#
# COMPACT_ATOMS: atom_id res chain seq x y z
N LYS A 1 -16.14 10.87 -30.21
CA LYS A 1 -16.02 11.98 -29.22
C LYS A 1 -14.72 11.76 -28.48
N GLY A 2 -13.71 12.60 -28.72
CA GLY A 2 -12.43 12.54 -28.01
C GLY A 2 -12.42 13.52 -26.85
N TYR A 3 -11.54 13.28 -25.89
CA TYR A 3 -11.20 14.25 -24.86
C TYR A 3 -10.22 15.28 -25.46
N LYS A 4 -10.38 16.56 -25.08
CA LYS A 4 -9.49 17.65 -25.53
C LYS A 4 -8.25 17.79 -24.64
N VAL A 5 -8.37 17.35 -23.39
CA VAL A 5 -7.33 17.36 -22.35
C VAL A 5 -7.52 16.08 -21.56
N ILE A 6 -6.43 15.36 -21.28
CA ILE A 6 -6.40 14.14 -20.51
C ILE A 6 -5.76 14.44 -19.15
N MET A 7 -6.47 14.05 -18.09
CA MET A 7 -6.03 14.23 -16.71
C MET A 7 -6.10 12.87 -16.01
N THR A 8 -4.94 12.25 -15.79
CA THR A 8 -4.82 10.91 -15.17
C THR A 8 -3.58 10.85 -14.30
N THR A 9 -3.30 9.69 -13.70
CA THR A 9 -2.05 9.46 -12.97
C THR A 9 -0.82 9.38 -13.87
N SER A 10 -0.99 9.17 -15.18
CA SER A 10 0.16 9.11 -16.09
C SER A 10 0.89 10.45 -16.15
N LEU A 11 2.20 10.38 -15.98
CA LEU A 11 3.13 11.50 -16.09
C LEU A 11 3.18 12.05 -17.53
N SER A 12 2.67 11.29 -18.50
CA SER A 12 2.53 11.71 -19.91
C SER A 12 1.21 12.43 -20.21
N SER A 13 0.29 12.54 -19.25
CA SER A 13 -0.99 13.25 -19.43
C SER A 13 -0.79 14.74 -19.61
N ASP A 14 -1.73 15.43 -20.29
CA ASP A 14 -1.73 16.90 -20.39
C ASP A 14 -1.68 17.56 -19.01
N VAL A 15 -2.37 16.96 -18.03
CA VAL A 15 -2.31 17.33 -16.62
C VAL A 15 -2.13 16.06 -15.77
N PRO A 16 -0.91 15.75 -15.32
CA PRO A 16 -0.67 14.63 -14.41
C PRO A 16 -1.24 14.90 -13.02
N VAL A 17 -1.99 13.95 -12.47
CA VAL A 17 -2.59 14.01 -11.13
C VAL A 17 -2.20 12.76 -10.36
N GLY A 18 -1.04 12.82 -9.71
CA GLY A 18 -0.57 11.77 -8.81
C GLY A 18 -1.27 11.82 -7.43
N TYR A 19 -1.11 10.75 -6.66
CA TYR A 19 -1.63 10.63 -5.29
C TYR A 19 -0.67 11.18 -4.21
N PHE A 20 0.21 12.11 -4.58
CA PHE A 20 1.23 12.64 -3.68
C PHE A 20 1.02 14.13 -3.40
N SER A 21 1.14 14.49 -2.12
CA SER A 21 1.17 15.87 -1.67
C SER A 21 2.17 16.04 -0.52
N TRP A 22 3.08 17.01 -0.66
CA TRP A 22 4.00 17.41 0.43
C TRP A 22 3.27 17.95 1.67
N ALA A 23 2.01 18.38 1.52
CA ALA A 23 1.20 18.85 2.64
C ALA A 23 0.58 17.70 3.45
N GLU A 24 0.54 16.48 2.90
CA GLU A 24 -0.14 15.33 3.50
C GLU A 24 0.81 14.38 4.24
N TYR A 25 2.08 14.32 3.84
CA TYR A 25 3.03 13.30 4.29
C TYR A 25 4.32 13.92 4.85
N ASP A 26 4.57 13.71 6.15
CA ASP A 26 5.83 14.06 6.79
C ASP A 26 6.87 12.93 6.61
N ILE A 27 7.35 12.75 5.37
CA ILE A 27 8.31 11.68 5.04
C ILE A 27 9.70 11.89 5.66
N MET A 28 9.97 13.08 6.21
CA MET A 28 11.23 13.41 6.87
C MET A 28 11.16 13.25 8.38
N ALA A 29 10.00 12.85 8.93
CA ALA A 29 9.85 12.54 10.33
C ALA A 29 10.83 11.41 10.75
N PRO A 30 11.36 11.45 11.99
CA PRO A 30 12.19 10.39 12.51
C PRO A 30 11.43 9.05 12.55
N LEU A 31 12.10 8.00 12.08
CA LEU A 31 11.57 6.63 12.14
C LEU A 31 11.35 6.18 13.58
N GLN A 32 10.22 5.54 13.82
CA GLN A 32 9.89 4.94 15.11
C GLN A 32 10.44 3.50 15.20
N PRO A 33 10.74 3.01 16.42
CA PRO A 33 11.09 1.60 16.61
C PRO A 33 9.98 0.67 16.12
N LYS A 34 10.36 -0.35 15.35
CA LYS A 34 9.42 -1.38 14.86
C LYS A 34 9.21 -2.43 15.95
N THR A 35 7.99 -2.55 16.47
CA THR A 35 7.67 -3.36 17.64
C THR A 35 6.91 -4.65 17.34
N GLU A 36 6.31 -4.77 16.16
CA GLU A 36 5.51 -5.96 15.82
C GLU A 36 6.41 -7.18 15.57
N LYS A 37 5.89 -8.35 15.94
CA LYS A 37 6.60 -9.61 15.76
C LYS A 37 6.59 -10.07 14.31
N ALA A 38 5.48 -9.83 13.61
CA ALA A 38 5.40 -10.12 12.18
C ALA A 38 6.30 -9.17 11.39
N PHE A 39 6.88 -9.66 10.30
CA PHE A 39 7.80 -8.84 9.51
C PHE A 39 7.06 -7.79 8.70
N ALA A 40 5.90 -8.16 8.16
CA ALA A 40 5.15 -7.32 7.26
C ALA A 40 3.68 -7.21 7.66
N ALA A 41 3.06 -6.11 7.27
CA ALA A 41 1.61 -5.94 7.34
C ALA A 41 1.00 -5.66 5.96
N ALA A 42 -0.24 -6.11 5.77
CA ALA A 42 -1.03 -5.93 4.57
C ALA A 42 -2.44 -5.41 4.90
N PHE A 43 -2.90 -4.44 4.11
CA PHE A 43 -4.24 -3.83 4.24
C PHE A 43 -4.99 -3.94 2.91
N ILE A 44 -5.26 -5.18 2.48
CA ILE A 44 -5.90 -5.47 1.19
C ILE A 44 -7.33 -5.94 1.43
N SER A 45 -8.32 -5.14 1.00
CA SER A 45 -9.74 -5.46 1.16
C SER A 45 -10.47 -5.76 -0.15
N ASN A 46 -9.90 -5.39 -1.29
CA ASN A 46 -10.39 -5.84 -2.58
C ASN A 46 -9.71 -7.18 -2.90
N CYS A 47 -10.46 -8.28 -3.05
CA CYS A 47 -9.84 -9.58 -3.36
C CYS A 47 -9.91 -9.95 -4.84
N GLY A 48 -10.61 -9.15 -5.65
CA GLY A 48 -10.83 -9.41 -7.08
C GLY A 48 -9.80 -8.77 -8.02
N ALA A 49 -8.63 -8.34 -7.53
CA ALA A 49 -7.59 -7.86 -8.44
C ALA A 49 -6.91 -9.01 -9.15
N HIS A 50 -6.68 -8.83 -10.44
CA HIS A 50 -5.96 -9.78 -11.28
C HIS A 50 -4.48 -9.40 -11.38
N ASN A 51 -3.83 -9.25 -10.22
CA ASN A 51 -2.39 -8.97 -10.13
C ASN A 51 -1.72 -9.82 -9.03
N PHE A 52 -0.39 -9.67 -8.90
CA PHE A 52 0.46 -10.50 -8.04
C PHE A 52 0.23 -10.31 -6.53
N ARG A 53 -0.62 -9.36 -6.09
CA ARG A 53 -0.66 -8.94 -4.69
C ARG A 53 -1.06 -10.03 -3.69
N LEU A 54 -2.04 -10.87 -4.03
CA LEU A 54 -2.49 -11.95 -3.14
C LEU A 54 -1.52 -13.13 -3.20
N GLN A 55 -1.03 -13.45 -4.41
CA GLN A 55 -0.01 -14.47 -4.63
C GLN A 55 1.29 -14.18 -3.86
N ALA A 56 1.66 -12.90 -3.73
CA ALA A 56 2.79 -12.48 -2.92
C ALA A 56 2.59 -12.85 -1.43
N ILE A 57 1.42 -12.55 -0.88
CA ILE A 57 1.08 -12.88 0.52
C ILE A 57 1.07 -14.39 0.72
N GLU A 58 0.38 -15.12 -0.15
CA GLU A 58 0.34 -16.59 -0.11
C GLU A 58 1.75 -17.19 -0.16
N LYS A 59 2.60 -16.69 -1.07
CA LYS A 59 3.98 -17.18 -1.20
C LYS A 59 4.78 -16.93 0.08
N LEU A 60 4.69 -15.74 0.67
CA LEU A 60 5.35 -15.43 1.94
C LEU A 60 4.87 -16.35 3.08
N GLN A 61 3.57 -16.61 3.13
CA GLN A 61 2.99 -17.56 4.10
C GLN A 61 3.52 -18.99 3.88
N THR A 62 3.62 -19.47 2.64
CA THR A 62 4.21 -20.81 2.35
C THR A 62 5.68 -20.91 2.77
N LEU A 63 6.39 -19.79 2.79
CA LEU A 63 7.78 -19.69 3.23
C LEU A 63 7.91 -19.46 4.74
N HIS A 64 6.80 -19.52 5.49
CA HIS A 64 6.76 -19.27 6.93
C HIS A 64 7.28 -17.89 7.32
N ILE A 65 7.09 -16.89 6.46
CA ILE A 65 7.36 -15.48 6.78
C ILE A 65 6.07 -14.88 7.34
N PRO A 66 6.03 -14.49 8.63
CA PRO A 66 4.83 -13.91 9.23
C PRO A 66 4.42 -12.58 8.57
N VAL A 67 3.17 -12.54 8.10
CA VAL A 67 2.52 -11.37 7.55
C VAL A 67 1.17 -11.19 8.24
N ASP A 68 0.95 -10.02 8.84
CA ASP A 68 -0.34 -9.66 9.44
C ASP A 68 -1.20 -8.96 8.39
N SER A 69 -2.33 -9.58 8.04
CA SER A 69 -3.31 -9.03 7.11
C SER A 69 -4.53 -8.54 7.87
N TYR A 70 -4.73 -7.22 7.85
CA TYR A 70 -5.85 -6.51 8.46
C TYR A 70 -7.03 -6.32 7.50
N GLY A 71 -6.77 -6.42 6.19
CA GLY A 71 -7.77 -6.27 5.14
C GLY A 71 -8.72 -7.47 5.06
N ALA A 72 -9.74 -7.38 4.21
CA ALA A 72 -10.69 -8.48 4.02
C ALA A 72 -10.05 -9.73 3.37
N CYS A 73 -8.94 -9.59 2.64
CA CYS A 73 -8.26 -10.68 1.95
C CYS A 73 -7.16 -11.30 2.83
N HIS A 74 -7.13 -12.64 2.93
CA HIS A 74 -6.21 -13.38 3.82
C HIS A 74 -6.23 -12.87 5.27
N ARG A 75 -7.38 -12.36 5.74
CA ARG A 75 -7.52 -11.76 7.06
C ARG A 75 -7.08 -12.74 8.15
N ASN A 76 -6.02 -12.40 8.86
CA ASN A 76 -5.48 -13.19 9.97
C ASN A 76 -5.14 -12.34 11.20
N HIS A 77 -5.27 -11.00 11.08
CA HIS A 77 -5.05 -10.08 12.16
C HIS A 77 -6.28 -9.17 12.31
N ASP A 78 -6.87 -9.16 13.50
CA ASP A 78 -8.05 -8.38 13.81
C ASP A 78 -7.68 -7.06 14.53
N GLY A 79 -8.60 -6.11 14.46
CA GLY A 79 -8.48 -4.81 15.12
C GLY A 79 -8.94 -3.67 14.22
N ARG A 80 -9.79 -2.78 14.75
CA ARG A 80 -9.99 -1.45 14.17
C ARG A 80 -8.77 -0.61 14.54
N VAL A 81 -7.77 -0.62 13.66
CA VAL A 81 -6.55 0.18 13.82
C VAL A 81 -6.55 1.31 12.81
N ASP A 82 -5.91 2.41 13.16
CA ASP A 82 -5.46 3.35 12.15
C ASP A 82 -4.36 2.70 11.31
N LYS A 83 -4.49 2.76 9.98
CA LYS A 83 -3.61 2.04 9.07
C LYS A 83 -2.17 2.52 9.18
N VAL A 84 -1.95 3.84 9.19
CA VAL A 84 -0.60 4.41 9.19
C VAL A 84 0.06 4.15 10.54
N GLU A 85 -0.66 4.37 11.64
CA GLU A 85 -0.14 4.09 12.98
C GLU A 85 0.16 2.60 13.22
N ALA A 86 -0.60 1.69 12.59
CA ALA A 86 -0.26 0.27 12.61
C ALA A 86 1.01 -0.02 11.82
N LEU A 87 1.09 0.47 10.57
CA LEU A 87 2.26 0.27 9.70
C LEU A 87 3.56 0.79 10.35
N LYS A 88 3.50 1.85 11.15
CA LYS A 88 4.66 2.39 11.88
C LYS A 88 5.39 1.36 12.73
N ARG A 89 4.71 0.31 13.18
CA ARG A 89 5.27 -0.72 14.05
C ARG A 89 5.84 -1.93 13.29
N TYR A 90 5.63 -2.04 11.99
CA TYR A 90 6.12 -3.14 11.15
C TYR A 90 7.41 -2.76 10.41
N LYS A 91 8.22 -3.79 10.09
CA LYS A 91 9.44 -3.59 9.29
C LYS A 91 9.15 -3.42 7.80
N PHE A 92 8.09 -4.04 7.32
CA PHE A 92 7.67 -3.99 5.92
C PHE A 92 6.17 -3.70 5.79
N SER A 93 5.82 -2.93 4.77
CA SER A 93 4.43 -2.70 4.35
C SER A 93 4.24 -3.32 2.97
N LEU A 94 3.23 -4.17 2.80
CA LEU A 94 2.87 -4.74 1.50
C LEU A 94 1.92 -3.78 0.76
N ALA A 95 2.51 -2.77 0.12
CA ALA A 95 1.84 -1.64 -0.53
C ALA A 95 1.42 -1.90 -1.99
N PHE A 96 0.86 -3.07 -2.28
CA PHE A 96 0.46 -3.41 -3.66
C PHE A 96 -0.79 -2.64 -4.12
N GLU A 97 -0.76 -2.21 -5.38
CA GLU A 97 -1.93 -1.62 -6.02
C GLU A 97 -2.99 -2.65 -6.40
N ASN A 98 -4.18 -2.16 -6.77
CA ASN A 98 -5.30 -2.99 -7.23
C ASN A 98 -5.26 -3.33 -8.73
N SER A 99 -4.40 -2.67 -9.50
CA SER A 99 -4.11 -2.96 -10.90
C SER A 99 -2.63 -2.68 -11.18
N ASN A 100 -2.15 -3.15 -12.33
CA ASN A 100 -0.81 -2.84 -12.83
C ASN A 100 -0.99 -1.85 -13.97
N GLU A 101 -0.76 -0.57 -13.69
CA GLU A 101 -0.92 0.51 -14.67
C GLU A 101 0.31 1.42 -14.61
N GLU A 102 0.66 2.02 -15.74
CA GLU A 102 1.77 2.96 -15.82
C GLU A 102 1.51 4.18 -14.92
N ASP A 103 2.52 4.58 -14.15
CA ASP A 103 2.49 5.70 -13.20
C ASP A 103 1.39 5.64 -12.11
N TYR A 104 0.69 4.51 -11.95
CA TYR A 104 -0.36 4.35 -10.94
C TYR A 104 0.25 4.03 -9.57
N VAL A 105 0.77 5.07 -8.91
CA VAL A 105 1.30 5.02 -7.54
C VAL A 105 0.37 5.79 -6.62
N THR A 106 -0.22 5.11 -5.63
CA THR A 106 -1.26 5.68 -4.77
C THR A 106 -0.79 5.96 -3.33
N GLU A 107 -1.73 6.31 -2.45
CA GLU A 107 -1.50 6.51 -1.02
C GLU A 107 -0.81 5.31 -0.34
N LYS A 108 -0.94 4.09 -0.90
CA LYS A 108 -0.34 2.88 -0.33
C LYS A 108 1.18 2.99 -0.22
N PHE A 109 1.82 3.53 -1.26
CA PHE A 109 3.26 3.75 -1.27
C PHE A 109 3.66 4.85 -0.29
N PHE A 110 3.02 6.02 -0.37
CA PHE A 110 3.37 7.18 0.46
C PHE A 110 3.10 6.97 1.95
N GLN A 111 2.00 6.30 2.29
CA GLN A 111 1.71 5.91 3.68
C GLN A 111 2.74 4.93 4.24
N SER A 112 3.41 4.14 3.39
CA SER A 112 4.50 3.26 3.80
C SER A 112 5.80 4.02 4.04
N LEU A 113 6.00 5.20 3.42
CA LEU A 113 7.18 6.04 3.66
C LEU A 113 7.09 6.83 4.97
N VAL A 114 5.88 7.20 5.39
CA VAL A 114 5.64 7.88 6.68
C VAL A 114 5.41 6.91 7.86
N ALA A 115 5.53 5.60 7.59
CA ALA A 115 5.37 4.53 8.56
C ALA A 115 6.72 4.08 9.17
#